data_AF-K2EBS8-F1
#
_entry.id   AF-K2EBS8-F1
#
_cell.length_a   1.000
_cell.length_b   1.000
_cell.length_c   1.000
_cell.angle_alpha   90.00
_cell.angle_beta   90.00
_cell.angle_gamma   90.00
#
_symmetry.space_group_name_H-M   'P 1'
#
loop_
_entity.id
_entity.type
_entity.pdbx_description
1 polymer ?
#
loop_
_entity_poly.entity_id
_entity_poly.type
_entity_poly.pdbx_seq_one_letter_code
_entity_poly.pdbx_strand_id
1 'polypeptide(L)'
;MANDSCKQAGKTEIKTFIKVLAERSEWQTEVDKWVYENYNDQSEYFPPQTQSHLVYEGGDLKDDDKVYVDIVGLKDGQTVPLSFRLSVEVSSAKDVERVNIYVDGEQITSDESEPFGYNFAFKPDQIGEHEFEATATDENGNKGTTKLKLKVGNF
;
A
#
# COMPACT_ATOMS: atom_id res chain seq x y z
N MET A 1 9.96 -5.01 2.70
CA MET A 1 11.06 -5.92 3.14
C MET A 1 12.32 -5.63 2.33
N ALA A 2 13.54 -5.78 2.88
CA ALA A 2 14.76 -5.56 2.09
C ALA A 2 14.94 -6.65 1.00
N ASN A 3 15.24 -6.25 -0.23
CA ASN A 3 15.66 -7.16 -1.30
C ASN A 3 17.14 -7.54 -1.16
N ASP A 4 17.64 -8.42 -2.03
CA ASP A 4 19.02 -8.92 -1.93
C ASP A 4 20.08 -7.85 -2.18
N SER A 5 19.82 -6.88 -3.06
CA SER A 5 20.73 -5.76 -3.29
C SER A 5 20.87 -4.87 -2.06
N CYS A 6 19.75 -4.57 -1.37
CA CYS A 6 19.76 -3.80 -0.13
C CYS A 6 20.57 -4.52 0.96
N LYS A 7 20.38 -5.85 1.10
CA LYS A 7 21.15 -6.68 2.05
C LYS A 7 22.64 -6.65 1.75
N GLN A 8 23.03 -6.84 0.49
CA GLN A 8 24.43 -6.82 0.06
C GLN A 8 25.09 -5.46 0.27
N ALA A 9 24.34 -4.37 0.06
CA ALA A 9 24.80 -3.01 0.31
C ALA A 9 24.80 -2.61 1.80
N GLY A 10 24.34 -3.48 2.70
CA GLY A 10 24.20 -3.16 4.13
C GLY A 10 23.15 -2.08 4.42
N LYS A 11 22.23 -1.84 3.48
CA LYS A 11 21.15 -0.84 3.58
C LYS A 11 19.88 -1.49 4.11
N THR A 12 19.97 -2.05 5.32
CA THR A 12 18.89 -2.81 5.94
C THR A 12 18.74 -2.50 7.41
N GLU A 13 17.51 -2.57 7.90
CA GLU A 13 17.17 -2.53 9.33
C GLU A 13 16.40 -3.80 9.69
N ILE A 14 16.58 -4.30 10.92
CA ILE A 14 15.81 -5.43 11.44
C ILE A 14 14.70 -4.88 12.33
N LYS A 15 13.45 -5.14 11.95
CA LYS A 15 12.26 -4.78 12.73
C LYS A 15 11.43 -6.03 13.04
N THR A 16 10.74 -6.02 14.17
CA THR A 16 9.79 -7.07 14.56
C THR A 16 8.38 -6.54 14.37
N PHE A 17 7.50 -7.34 13.79
CA PHE A 17 6.13 -6.97 13.49
C PHE A 17 5.13 -7.98 14.05
N ILE A 18 3.91 -7.52 14.28
CA ILE A 18 2.74 -8.32 14.63
C ILE A 18 1.79 -8.26 13.43
N LYS A 19 1.47 -9.41 12.84
CA LYS A 19 0.43 -9.50 11.79
C LYS A 19 -0.83 -10.13 12.37
N VAL A 20 -1.93 -9.38 12.35
CA VAL A 20 -3.25 -9.91 12.66
C VAL A 20 -3.81 -10.56 11.40
N LEU A 21 -4.09 -11.87 11.47
CA LEU A 21 -4.63 -12.63 10.36
C LEU A 21 -6.11 -12.93 10.62
N ALA A 22 -6.92 -12.75 9.58
CA ALA A 22 -8.28 -13.23 9.60
C ALA A 22 -8.31 -14.77 9.63
N GLU A 23 -9.31 -15.35 10.30
CA GLU A 23 -9.58 -16.80 10.24
C GLU A 23 -9.90 -17.26 8.81
N ARG A 24 -10.42 -16.35 7.99
CA ARG A 24 -10.78 -16.56 6.60
C ARG A 24 -10.12 -15.50 5.73
N SER A 25 -9.48 -15.92 4.65
CA SER A 25 -8.74 -15.03 3.76
C SER A 25 -9.63 -13.93 3.15
N GLU A 26 -10.90 -14.22 2.90
CA GLU A 26 -11.88 -13.27 2.38
C GLU A 26 -12.19 -12.11 3.34
N TRP A 27 -11.90 -12.26 4.64
CA TRP A 27 -12.11 -11.23 5.65
C TRP A 27 -10.85 -10.40 5.94
N GLN A 28 -9.71 -10.72 5.32
CA GLN A 28 -8.44 -10.09 5.66
C GLN A 28 -8.50 -8.57 5.47
N THR A 29 -9.18 -8.07 4.43
CA THR A 29 -9.26 -6.63 4.16
C THR A 29 -10.11 -5.87 5.16
N GLU A 30 -11.07 -6.54 5.81
CA GLU A 30 -11.85 -5.98 6.94
C GLU A 30 -11.05 -6.01 8.24
N VAL A 31 -10.26 -7.07 8.45
CA VAL A 31 -9.30 -7.13 9.57
C VAL A 31 -8.23 -6.06 9.43
N ASP A 32 -7.66 -5.86 8.24
CA ASP A 32 -6.66 -4.81 7.98
C ASP A 32 -7.24 -3.41 8.23
N LYS A 33 -8.52 -3.20 7.88
CA LYS A 33 -9.26 -1.98 8.20
C LYS A 33 -9.35 -1.78 9.72
N TRP A 34 -9.79 -2.79 10.45
CA TRP A 34 -9.90 -2.74 11.91
C TRP A 34 -8.53 -2.51 12.58
N VAL A 35 -7.47 -3.17 12.10
CA VAL A 35 -6.11 -2.96 12.60
C VAL A 35 -5.70 -1.50 12.43
N TYR A 36 -5.94 -0.91 11.25
CA TYR A 36 -5.65 0.51 11.03
C TYR A 36 -6.43 1.42 11.98
N GLU A 37 -7.73 1.17 12.18
CA GLU A 37 -8.56 1.99 13.07
C GLU A 37 -8.10 1.98 14.53
N ASN A 38 -7.44 0.92 14.98
CA ASN A 38 -7.03 0.74 16.37
C ASN A 38 -5.53 0.98 16.62
N TYR A 39 -4.70 0.89 15.58
CA TYR A 39 -3.24 0.86 15.72
C TYR A 39 -2.51 1.72 14.68
N ASN A 40 -3.15 2.64 13.95
CA ASN A 40 -2.49 3.44 12.89
C ASN A 40 -1.25 4.24 13.34
N ASP A 41 -1.05 4.46 14.65
CA ASP A 41 0.12 5.12 15.23
C ASP A 41 1.25 4.15 15.62
N GLN A 42 1.03 2.84 15.47
CA GLN A 42 1.91 1.75 15.88
C GLN A 42 2.38 0.94 14.67
N SER A 43 3.51 1.37 14.08
CA SER A 43 4.10 0.77 12.89
C SER A 43 4.35 -0.75 12.98
N GLU A 44 4.50 -1.30 14.18
CA GLU A 44 4.72 -2.74 14.40
C GLU A 44 3.54 -3.61 13.94
N TYR A 45 2.33 -3.06 13.80
CA TYR A 45 1.15 -3.79 13.32
C TYR A 45 1.02 -3.84 11.79
N PHE A 46 1.90 -3.13 11.07
CA PHE A 46 1.87 -3.03 9.61
C PHE A 46 3.15 -3.60 9.00
N PRO A 47 3.33 -4.94 9.05
CA PRO A 47 4.47 -5.57 8.42
C PRO A 47 4.47 -5.31 6.91
N PRO A 48 5.62 -5.01 6.31
CA PRO A 48 5.71 -4.87 4.86
C PRO A 48 5.39 -6.20 4.17
N GLN A 49 4.55 -6.13 3.15
CA GLN A 49 4.05 -7.24 2.36
C GLN A 49 4.81 -7.38 1.04
N THR A 50 5.51 -6.34 0.59
CA THR A 50 6.38 -6.41 -0.59
C THR A 50 7.86 -6.34 -0.21
N GLN A 51 8.71 -6.70 -1.17
CA GLN A 51 10.13 -6.38 -1.10
C GLN A 51 10.37 -4.99 -1.69
N SER A 52 11.37 -4.28 -1.18
CA SER A 52 11.75 -2.98 -1.69
C SER A 52 12.15 -3.10 -3.16
N HIS A 53 11.71 -2.15 -3.96
CA HIS A 53 12.09 -2.05 -5.37
C HIS A 53 13.40 -1.28 -5.59
N LEU A 54 14.00 -0.72 -4.53
CA LEU A 54 15.28 0.00 -4.63
C LEU A 54 16.42 -0.97 -4.94
N VAL A 55 17.27 -0.62 -5.91
CA VAL A 55 18.39 -1.47 -6.34
C VAL A 55 19.71 -0.77 -6.07
N TYR A 56 20.61 -1.45 -5.35
CA TYR A 56 21.98 -0.99 -5.15
C TYR A 56 22.95 -1.80 -6.02
N GLU A 57 23.79 -1.11 -6.80
CA GLU A 57 24.88 -1.75 -7.57
C GLU A 57 26.20 -1.07 -7.24
N GLY A 58 27.21 -1.86 -6.86
CA GLY A 58 28.50 -1.30 -6.44
C GLY A 58 28.43 -0.44 -5.16
N GLY A 59 27.32 -0.50 -4.42
CA GLY A 59 27.05 0.31 -3.23
C GLY A 59 26.26 1.59 -3.50
N ASP A 60 26.09 1.96 -4.77
CA ASP A 60 25.33 3.14 -5.18
C ASP A 60 23.88 2.77 -5.50
N LEU A 61 22.95 3.64 -5.10
CA LEU A 61 21.54 3.50 -5.42
C LEU A 61 21.33 3.80 -6.91
N LYS A 62 20.53 2.97 -7.57
CA LYS A 62 20.08 3.17 -8.95
C LYS A 62 18.71 3.80 -8.98
N ASP A 63 18.49 4.62 -10.02
CA ASP A 63 17.22 5.28 -10.31
C ASP A 63 16.64 5.97 -9.06
N ASP A 64 17.43 6.84 -8.42
CA ASP A 64 17.07 7.51 -7.17
C ASP A 64 15.98 8.58 -7.32
N ASP A 65 15.50 8.78 -8.54
CA ASP A 65 14.32 9.55 -8.93
C ASP A 65 13.06 8.70 -9.15
N LYS A 66 13.17 7.36 -9.10
CA LYS A 66 12.00 6.47 -9.24
C LYS A 66 11.31 6.24 -7.90
N VAL A 67 9.99 6.35 -7.93
CA VAL A 67 9.09 5.96 -6.85
C VAL A 67 8.30 4.74 -7.30
N TYR A 68 8.35 3.67 -6.51
CA TYR A 68 7.60 2.44 -6.78
C TYR A 68 6.43 2.34 -5.81
N VAL A 69 5.26 1.96 -6.32
CA VAL A 69 4.02 1.91 -5.55
C VAL A 69 3.36 0.55 -5.75
N ASP A 70 3.03 -0.11 -4.64
CA ASP A 70 2.31 -1.38 -4.63
C ASP A 70 1.00 -1.23 -3.86
N ILE A 71 -0.11 -1.68 -4.44
CA ILE A 71 -1.31 -1.97 -3.65
C ILE A 71 -1.19 -3.41 -3.15
N VAL A 72 -1.23 -3.59 -1.83
CA VAL A 72 -0.91 -4.87 -1.17
C VAL A 72 -2.15 -5.54 -0.59
N GLY A 73 -2.10 -6.86 -0.44
CA GLY A 73 -3.22 -7.66 0.09
C GLY A 73 -4.42 -7.82 -0.86
N LEU A 74 -4.38 -7.18 -2.03
CA LEU A 74 -5.43 -7.19 -3.06
C LEU A 74 -4.87 -7.62 -4.41
N LYS A 75 -5.72 -8.23 -5.24
CA LYS A 75 -5.36 -8.66 -6.61
C LYS A 75 -6.30 -8.06 -7.63
N ASP A 76 -5.79 -7.83 -8.83
CA ASP A 76 -6.61 -7.39 -9.97
C ASP A 76 -7.77 -8.38 -10.22
N GLY A 77 -8.96 -7.83 -10.38
CA GLY A 77 -10.22 -8.57 -10.54
C GLY A 77 -10.81 -9.17 -9.27
N GLN A 78 -10.17 -9.00 -8.10
CA GLN A 78 -10.66 -9.53 -6.82
C GLN A 78 -12.00 -8.91 -6.42
N THR A 79 -12.86 -9.71 -5.80
CA THR A 79 -14.08 -9.21 -5.14
C THR A 79 -13.76 -8.79 -3.71
N VAL A 80 -14.20 -7.60 -3.32
CA VAL A 80 -14.01 -7.00 -1.99
C VAL A 80 -15.36 -6.59 -1.41
N PRO A 81 -15.52 -6.66 -0.07
CA PRO A 81 -16.76 -6.24 0.58
C PRO A 81 -16.98 -4.73 0.42
N LEU A 82 -18.18 -4.26 0.73
CA LEU A 82 -18.52 -2.82 0.70
C LEU A 82 -17.63 -1.98 1.63
N SER A 83 -17.10 -2.58 2.70
CA SER A 83 -16.15 -1.91 3.57
C SER A 83 -14.88 -2.73 3.69
N PHE A 84 -13.75 -2.12 3.34
CA PHE A 84 -12.46 -2.77 3.32
C PHE A 84 -11.35 -1.71 3.41
N ARG A 85 -10.13 -2.12 3.74
CA ARG A 85 -8.95 -1.26 3.61
C ARG A 85 -8.20 -1.56 2.32
N LEU A 86 -7.87 -0.51 1.58
CA LEU A 86 -6.84 -0.54 0.55
C LEU A 86 -5.53 -0.06 1.17
N SER A 87 -4.51 -0.91 1.18
CA SER A 87 -3.19 -0.61 1.75
C SER A 87 -2.18 -0.38 0.63
N VAL A 88 -1.29 0.59 0.81
CA VAL A 88 -0.27 0.96 -0.17
C VAL A 88 1.12 0.87 0.46
N GLU A 89 2.05 0.23 -0.23
CA GLU A 89 3.47 0.23 0.11
C GLU A 89 4.25 1.00 -0.96
N VAL A 90 5.23 1.79 -0.51
CA VAL A 90 6.05 2.63 -1.38
C VAL A 90 7.53 2.30 -1.18
N SER A 91 8.28 2.18 -2.27
CA SER A 91 9.73 2.20 -2.23
C SER A 91 10.22 3.46 -2.93
N SER A 92 10.87 4.33 -2.18
CA SER A 92 11.40 5.61 -2.66
C SER A 92 12.78 5.86 -2.06
N ALA A 93 13.64 6.52 -2.81
CA ALA A 93 14.96 6.97 -2.33
C ALA A 93 14.86 8.17 -1.37
N LYS A 94 13.76 8.90 -1.44
CA LYS A 94 13.42 10.06 -0.61
C LYS A 94 12.17 9.78 0.21
N ASP A 95 11.99 10.54 1.27
CA ASP A 95 10.79 10.43 2.09
C ASP A 95 9.54 10.72 1.25
N VAL A 96 8.49 9.96 1.50
CA VAL A 96 7.23 10.07 0.75
C VAL A 96 6.41 11.20 1.37
N GLU A 97 6.14 12.25 0.61
CA GLU A 97 5.32 13.38 1.05
C GLU A 97 3.86 12.95 1.21
N ARG A 98 3.33 12.20 0.23
CA ARG A 98 1.93 11.77 0.22
C ARG A 98 1.63 10.64 -0.76
N VAL A 99 0.52 9.94 -0.51
CA VAL A 99 -0.12 8.99 -1.42
C VAL A 99 -1.55 9.45 -1.72
N ASN A 100 -1.82 9.75 -2.98
CA ASN A 100 -3.17 10.04 -3.44
C ASN A 100 -3.83 8.76 -3.93
N ILE A 101 -5.07 8.50 -3.52
CA ILE A 101 -5.85 7.34 -3.95
C ILE A 101 -7.05 7.82 -4.74
N TYR A 102 -7.31 7.16 -5.86
CA TYR A 102 -8.40 7.47 -6.79
C TYR A 102 -9.29 6.25 -7.02
N VAL A 103 -10.56 6.49 -7.29
CA VAL A 103 -11.54 5.50 -7.76
C VAL A 103 -12.19 6.03 -9.02
N ASP A 104 -12.11 5.28 -10.12
CA ASP A 104 -12.64 5.66 -11.43
C ASP A 104 -12.16 7.05 -11.91
N GLY A 105 -10.94 7.42 -11.53
CA GLY A 105 -10.31 8.70 -11.84
C GLY A 105 -10.67 9.86 -10.91
N GLU A 106 -11.59 9.68 -9.96
CA GLU A 106 -11.89 10.67 -8.92
C GLU A 106 -10.95 10.49 -7.71
N GLN A 107 -10.32 11.56 -7.25
CA GLN A 107 -9.46 11.51 -6.07
C GLN A 107 -10.30 11.37 -4.80
N ILE A 108 -10.05 10.30 -4.05
CA ILE A 108 -10.77 9.98 -2.81
C ILE A 108 -10.03 10.51 -1.58
N THR A 109 -8.71 10.41 -1.57
CA THR A 109 -7.89 10.88 -0.44
C THR A 109 -6.49 11.31 -0.88
N SER A 110 -5.84 12.11 -0.03
CA SER A 110 -4.41 12.41 -0.03
C SER A 110 -3.89 12.05 1.35
N ASP A 111 -3.21 10.92 1.47
CA ASP A 111 -2.70 10.38 2.73
C ASP A 111 -1.22 10.78 2.90
N GLU A 112 -0.92 11.49 3.98
CA GLU A 112 0.39 12.10 4.26
C GLU A 112 1.13 11.35 5.38
N SER A 113 0.61 10.21 5.86
CA SER A 113 1.20 9.49 7.00
C SER A 113 1.19 7.99 6.80
N GLU A 114 2.33 7.36 7.09
CA GLU A 114 2.39 5.90 7.15
C GLU A 114 1.57 5.36 8.32
N PRO A 115 0.93 4.18 8.18
CA PRO A 115 0.91 3.33 6.98
C PRO A 115 -0.09 3.81 5.92
N PHE A 116 0.39 4.00 4.68
CA PHE A 116 -0.43 4.59 3.62
C PHE A 116 -1.62 3.71 3.22
N GLY A 117 -2.76 4.34 2.99
CA GLY A 117 -3.93 3.66 2.47
C GLY A 117 -5.24 4.40 2.69
N TYR A 118 -6.35 3.68 2.52
CA TYR A 118 -7.67 4.23 2.80
C TYR A 118 -8.64 3.16 3.26
N ASN A 119 -9.45 3.50 4.27
CA ASN A 119 -10.54 2.67 4.76
C ASN A 119 -11.82 3.05 4.00
N PHE A 120 -12.23 2.21 3.04
CA PHE A 120 -13.41 2.42 2.23
C PHE A 120 -14.71 2.01 2.95
N ALA A 121 -15.79 2.70 2.60
CA ALA A 121 -17.16 2.38 2.97
C ALA A 121 -18.10 2.76 1.81
N PHE A 122 -18.32 1.83 0.89
CA PHE A 122 -19.21 1.96 -0.25
C PHE A 122 -20.67 1.79 0.15
N LYS A 123 -21.56 2.48 -0.55
CA LYS A 123 -23.01 2.31 -0.45
C LYS A 123 -23.48 1.21 -1.41
N PRO A 124 -24.68 0.60 -1.19
CA PRO A 124 -25.21 -0.45 -2.06
C PRO A 124 -25.39 -0.05 -3.53
N ASP A 125 -25.63 1.22 -3.81
CA ASP A 125 -25.76 1.78 -5.17
C ASP A 125 -24.41 1.99 -5.86
N GLN A 126 -23.30 1.77 -5.16
CA GLN A 126 -21.93 1.82 -5.67
C GLN A 126 -21.31 0.41 -5.81
N ILE A 127 -22.13 -0.64 -5.85
CA ILE A 127 -21.66 -2.00 -6.16
C ILE A 127 -21.31 -2.08 -7.65
N GLY A 128 -20.15 -2.64 -7.96
CA GLY A 128 -19.68 -2.74 -9.33
C GLY A 128 -18.19 -3.01 -9.46
N GLU A 129 -17.72 -3.04 -10.69
CA GLU A 129 -16.29 -3.02 -11.00
C GLU A 129 -15.80 -1.57 -10.98
N HIS A 130 -14.70 -1.32 -10.27
CA HIS A 130 -14.07 -0.01 -10.14
C HIS A 130 -12.57 -0.11 -10.39
N GLU A 131 -11.99 0.90 -11.03
CA GLU A 131 -10.53 1.04 -11.13
C GLU A 131 -10.01 1.84 -9.94
N PHE A 132 -9.12 1.23 -9.15
CA PHE A 132 -8.42 1.88 -8.06
C PHE A 132 -7.01 2.26 -8.53
N GLU A 133 -6.61 3.49 -8.24
CA GLU A 133 -5.27 4.00 -8.53
C GLU A 133 -4.66 4.56 -7.25
N ALA A 134 -3.37 4.30 -7.04
CA ALA A 134 -2.57 4.95 -6.01
C ALA A 134 -1.36 5.63 -6.65
N THR A 135 -1.17 6.92 -6.34
CA THR A 135 -0.04 7.72 -6.81
C THR A 135 0.71 8.30 -5.61
N ALA A 136 1.95 7.86 -5.41
CA ALA A 136 2.85 8.39 -4.40
C ALA A 136 3.68 9.55 -4.95
N THR A 137 3.91 10.58 -4.14
CA THR A 137 4.81 11.70 -4.43
C THR A 137 5.85 11.80 -3.32
N ASP A 138 7.13 11.85 -3.67
CA ASP A 138 8.22 12.06 -2.71
C ASP A 138 8.50 13.57 -2.48
N GLU A 139 9.32 13.90 -1.49
CA GLU A 139 9.68 15.31 -1.16
C GLU A 139 10.40 16.07 -2.29
N ASN A 140 10.98 15.35 -3.26
CA ASN A 140 11.59 15.94 -4.45
C ASN A 140 10.59 16.13 -5.60
N GLY A 141 9.34 15.71 -5.42
CA GLY A 141 8.28 15.78 -6.41
C GLY A 141 8.30 14.63 -7.42
N ASN A 142 9.12 13.60 -7.22
CA ASN A 142 9.10 12.39 -8.04
C ASN A 142 7.82 11.61 -7.76
N LYS A 143 7.33 10.87 -8.76
CA LYS A 143 6.04 10.18 -8.67
C LYS A 143 6.11 8.74 -9.17
N GLY A 144 5.34 7.90 -8.50
CA GLY A 144 5.05 6.53 -8.88
C GLY A 144 3.56 6.29 -8.84
N THR A 145 3.05 5.45 -9.73
CA THR A 145 1.62 5.15 -9.83
C THR A 145 1.41 3.66 -10.04
N THR A 146 0.38 3.11 -9.42
CA THR A 146 -0.11 1.75 -9.68
C THR A 146 -1.63 1.74 -9.78
N LYS A 147 -2.17 0.75 -10.46
CA LYS A 147 -3.60 0.57 -10.70
C LYS A 147 -4.01 -0.88 -10.57
N LEU A 148 -5.22 -1.13 -10.13
CA LEU A 148 -5.89 -2.42 -10.26
C LEU A 148 -7.40 -2.25 -10.26
N LYS A 149 -8.11 -3.24 -10.79
CA LYS A 149 -9.57 -3.29 -10.78
C LYS A 149 -10.07 -4.19 -9.68
N LEU A 150 -11.08 -3.74 -8.93
CA LEU A 150 -11.77 -4.57 -7.93
C LEU A 150 -13.25 -4.62 -8.24
N LYS A 151 -13.90 -5.70 -7.80
CA LYS A 151 -15.35 -5.84 -7.80
C LYS A 151 -15.86 -5.58 -6.39
N VAL A 152 -16.39 -4.39 -6.15
CA VAL A 152 -17.00 -4.02 -4.88
C VAL A 152 -18.38 -4.66 -4.81
N GLY A 153 -18.62 -5.49 -3.79
CA GLY A 153 -19.89 -6.19 -3.61
C GLY A 153 -19.86 -7.20 -2.47
N ASN A 154 -20.95 -7.96 -2.32
CA ASN A 154 -21.01 -9.02 -1.33
C ASN A 154 -20.41 -10.33 -1.89
N PHE A 155 -19.88 -11.16 -0.97
CA PHE A 155 -19.43 -12.52 -1.25
C PHE A 155 -20.60 -13.49 -1.48
#